data_AF-A0A809Q618-F1
#
_entry.id   AF-A0A809Q618-F1
#
_cell.length_a   1.000
_cell.length_b   1.000
_cell.length_c   1.000
_cell.angle_alpha   90.00
_cell.angle_beta   90.00
_cell.angle_gamma   90.00
#
_symmetry.space_group_name_H-M   'P 1'
#
loop_
_entity.id
_entity.type
_entity.pdbx_description
1 polymer ?
#
loop_
_entity_poly.entity_id
_entity_poly.type
_entity_poly.pdbx_seq_one_letter_code
_entity_poly.pdbx_strand_id
1 'polypeptide(L)'
;MSNLSKNSAHLLCAVFASLSLSACGGNSSEPVDFQNPGLSWPPLPTVTGHRGASALRPEHTLASYQRAIDDGADIVEPDLVATKDGVLVARHENEISGTTNVSTLPQFAARKTTKTIDGIPVTGWFTEDFTLAELKTIRAKERIPANRPANTAFDGQFEIPTLQEVIDLVKQQAKEKNRVIGIYPETKHPTYFKSIGLPLEKRLVDVLVANGYKGKNAAVFIQSFEVANLKELRGMTDMRLVQLVDNPLNPPVNGVPRNAPYDFIAAGSNRTYADLVTPAGLKEIAQYADAVSPYKEVIIPRDTKNELGAATSFVSDAHAAGLKVHTWTLRPENPFLPPSMRLGDPASLTQRGDSIAEITAYLKAGIDGFFTDDPAVGRAAVTAFKK
;
A
#
# COMPACT_ATOMS: atom_id res chain seq x y z
N MET A 1 -68.70 20.85 -60.41
CA MET A 1 -67.54 20.18 -61.04
C MET A 1 -66.27 20.73 -60.41
N SER A 2 -65.28 19.85 -60.19
CA SER A 2 -63.87 20.07 -59.80
C SER A 2 -63.50 20.73 -58.44
N ASN A 3 -63.20 19.86 -57.46
CA ASN A 3 -61.93 19.69 -56.74
C ASN A 3 -60.88 20.83 -56.56
N LEU A 4 -60.35 20.85 -55.32
CA LEU A 4 -58.95 20.96 -54.85
C LEU A 4 -58.50 22.20 -54.02
N SER A 5 -58.17 21.89 -52.76
CA SER A 5 -56.98 22.27 -51.96
C SER A 5 -56.78 23.73 -51.50
N LYS A 6 -56.63 23.96 -50.18
CA LYS A 6 -55.35 24.03 -49.43
C LYS A 6 -55.51 24.70 -48.05
N ASN A 7 -54.94 24.03 -47.05
CA ASN A 7 -54.17 24.49 -45.89
C ASN A 7 -54.56 25.75 -45.07
N SER A 8 -54.87 25.45 -43.80
CA SER A 8 -54.22 25.95 -42.56
C SER A 8 -54.29 27.45 -42.22
N ALA A 9 -54.91 27.80 -41.09
CA ALA A 9 -54.21 28.04 -39.81
C ALA A 9 -55.09 28.72 -38.73
N HIS A 10 -54.71 28.41 -37.48
CA HIS A 10 -54.87 29.17 -36.23
C HIS A 10 -56.24 29.26 -35.53
N LEU A 11 -56.31 28.61 -34.36
CA LEU A 11 -56.89 29.25 -33.19
C LEU A 11 -56.09 28.89 -31.93
N LEU A 12 -55.59 29.95 -31.28
CA LEU A 12 -55.00 29.97 -29.94
C LEU A 12 -56.03 29.50 -28.91
N CYS A 13 -55.63 28.62 -27.99
CA CYS A 13 -56.21 28.55 -26.66
C CYS A 13 -55.09 28.33 -25.65
N ALA A 14 -54.78 29.39 -24.90
CA ALA A 14 -53.89 29.36 -23.75
C ALA A 14 -54.62 28.67 -22.59
N VAL A 15 -54.02 27.61 -22.04
CA VAL A 15 -54.40 27.03 -20.76
C VAL A 15 -53.19 27.11 -19.85
N PHE A 16 -53.32 27.91 -18.79
CA PHE A 16 -52.38 27.99 -17.67
C PHE A 16 -52.39 26.65 -16.93
N ALA A 17 -51.30 25.90 -17.02
CA ALA A 17 -51.00 24.79 -16.11
C ALA A 17 -49.89 25.25 -15.16
N SER A 18 -50.25 25.51 -13.91
CA SER A 18 -49.33 25.73 -12.81
C SER A 18 -48.51 24.46 -12.57
N LEU A 19 -47.27 24.43 -13.05
CA LEU A 19 -46.29 23.43 -12.65
C LEU A 19 -45.85 23.71 -11.21
N SER A 20 -46.32 22.90 -10.28
CA SER A 20 -45.64 22.67 -9.01
C SER A 20 -44.26 22.07 -9.29
N LEU A 21 -43.22 22.91 -9.22
CA LEU A 21 -41.83 22.47 -9.13
C LEU A 21 -41.66 21.72 -7.81
N SER A 22 -41.78 20.39 -7.85
CA SER A 22 -41.18 19.52 -6.85
C SER A 22 -39.67 19.68 -6.96
N ALA A 23 -39.11 20.54 -6.12
CA ALA A 23 -37.69 20.55 -5.83
C ALA A 23 -37.33 19.23 -5.12
N CYS A 24 -36.93 18.22 -5.90
CA CYS A 24 -36.25 17.06 -5.34
C CYS A 24 -34.85 17.49 -4.93
N GLY A 25 -34.73 17.92 -3.67
CA GLY A 25 -33.48 17.92 -2.94
C GLY A 25 -33.00 16.47 -2.79
N GLY A 26 -32.17 16.02 -3.74
CA GLY A 26 -31.45 14.76 -3.66
C GLY A 26 -30.10 14.97 -2.98
N ASN A 27 -30.11 15.27 -1.68
CA ASN A 27 -28.90 15.24 -0.85
C ASN A 27 -28.85 13.93 -0.04
N SER A 28 -29.07 12.80 -0.72
CA SER A 28 -28.79 11.47 -0.16
C SER A 28 -27.38 11.09 -0.61
N SER A 29 -26.38 11.41 0.21
CA SER A 29 -25.06 10.80 0.10
C SER A 29 -25.22 9.31 0.41
N GLU A 30 -25.42 8.50 -0.63
CA GLU A 30 -25.33 7.04 -0.50
C GLU A 30 -23.99 6.71 0.20
N PRO A 31 -23.99 5.82 1.21
CA PRO A 31 -22.76 5.45 1.89
C PRO A 31 -21.72 4.97 0.88
N VAL A 32 -20.45 5.34 1.07
CA VAL A 32 -19.34 4.81 0.24
C VAL A 32 -19.35 3.28 0.31
N ASP A 33 -19.58 2.62 -0.82
CA ASP A 33 -19.60 1.16 -0.91
C ASP A 33 -18.15 0.62 -0.97
N PHE A 34 -17.67 0.11 0.15
CA PHE A 34 -16.34 -0.52 0.25
C PHE A 34 -16.31 -1.95 -0.29
N GLN A 35 -17.47 -2.58 -0.53
CA GLN A 35 -17.54 -3.93 -1.10
C GLN A 35 -17.54 -3.88 -2.64
N ASN A 36 -18.25 -2.92 -3.22
CA ASN A 36 -18.32 -2.70 -4.66
C ASN A 36 -18.20 -1.21 -5.01
N PRO A 37 -17.00 -0.62 -4.87
CA PRO A 37 -16.73 0.81 -5.10
C PRO A 37 -16.90 1.29 -6.56
N GLY A 38 -17.38 0.42 -7.45
CA GLY A 38 -17.57 0.70 -8.87
C GLY A 38 -16.36 0.36 -9.74
N LEU A 39 -16.58 0.35 -11.07
CA LEU A 39 -15.58 -0.05 -12.07
C LEU A 39 -14.39 0.90 -12.17
N SER A 40 -14.53 2.13 -11.66
CA SER A 40 -13.46 3.13 -11.62
C SER A 40 -12.46 2.91 -10.48
N TRP A 41 -12.68 1.91 -9.63
CA TRP A 41 -11.83 1.63 -8.47
C TRP A 41 -11.05 0.30 -8.63
N PRO A 42 -9.73 0.29 -8.37
CA PRO A 42 -8.91 1.45 -8.05
C PRO A 42 -8.68 2.35 -9.28
N PRO A 43 -8.44 3.66 -9.10
CA PRO A 43 -7.99 4.52 -10.18
C PRO A 43 -6.70 3.99 -10.82
N LEU A 44 -6.56 4.14 -12.14
CA LEU A 44 -5.38 3.70 -12.89
C LEU A 44 -4.72 4.88 -13.60
N PRO A 45 -3.47 5.27 -13.25
CA PRO A 45 -2.59 4.61 -12.27
C PRO A 45 -3.01 4.84 -10.81
N THR A 46 -2.83 3.83 -9.96
CA THR A 46 -3.13 3.91 -8.52
C THR A 46 -1.97 4.56 -7.75
N VAL A 47 -2.29 5.53 -6.88
CA VAL A 47 -1.32 6.11 -5.92
C VAL A 47 -1.56 5.53 -4.54
N THR A 48 -0.60 4.73 -4.05
CA THR A 48 -0.65 4.16 -2.70
C THR A 48 0.32 4.86 -1.76
N GLY A 49 -0.19 5.37 -0.64
CA GLY A 49 0.64 5.94 0.42
C GLY A 49 1.32 4.84 1.22
N HIS A 50 2.61 4.62 0.93
CA HIS A 50 3.44 3.59 1.56
C HIS A 50 3.70 3.97 3.02
N ARG A 51 3.07 3.21 3.93
CA ARG A 51 3.04 3.50 5.37
C ARG A 51 2.43 4.87 5.70
N GLY A 52 1.55 5.34 4.82
CA GLY A 52 1.00 6.71 4.79
C GLY A 52 1.90 7.68 4.02
N ALA A 53 1.94 8.95 4.44
CA ALA A 53 2.84 9.97 3.89
C ALA A 53 4.16 9.96 4.69
N SER A 54 4.87 8.83 4.64
CA SER A 54 6.02 8.57 5.52
C SER A 54 7.19 9.54 5.29
N ALA A 55 7.26 10.21 4.14
CA ALA A 55 8.22 11.29 3.88
C ALA A 55 7.96 12.57 4.68
N LEU A 56 6.81 12.66 5.34
CA LEU A 56 6.30 13.87 6.00
C LEU A 56 5.86 13.64 7.44
N ARG A 57 5.60 12.39 7.83
CA ARG A 57 5.20 11.99 9.19
C ARG A 57 5.85 10.64 9.54
N PRO A 58 6.06 10.33 10.84
CA PRO A 58 6.46 8.99 11.25
C PRO A 58 5.52 7.93 10.66
N GLU A 59 6.11 6.93 10.01
CA GLU A 59 5.39 5.85 9.33
C GLU A 59 4.42 5.10 10.24
N HIS A 60 3.36 4.52 9.65
CA HIS A 60 2.32 3.76 10.37
C HIS A 60 1.74 4.48 11.60
N THR A 61 1.45 5.76 11.44
CA THR A 61 0.65 6.53 12.40
C THR A 61 -0.65 6.95 11.71
N LEU A 62 -1.73 7.14 12.49
CA LEU A 62 -2.97 7.69 11.93
C LEU A 62 -2.73 9.06 11.27
N ALA A 63 -1.79 9.86 11.80
CA ALA A 63 -1.39 11.13 11.21
C ALA A 63 -0.71 10.97 9.83
N SER A 64 0.13 9.95 9.65
CA SER A 64 0.74 9.62 8.35
C SER A 64 -0.32 9.18 7.33
N TYR A 65 -1.28 8.35 7.76
CA TYR A 65 -2.38 7.89 6.89
C TYR A 65 -3.32 9.02 6.50
N GLN A 66 -3.73 9.84 7.46
CA GLN A 66 -4.54 11.04 7.19
C GLN A 66 -3.84 11.93 6.18
N ARG A 67 -2.54 12.21 6.40
CA ARG A 67 -1.78 13.05 5.50
C ARG A 67 -1.69 12.47 4.08
N ALA A 68 -1.48 11.16 3.93
CA ALA A 68 -1.50 10.52 2.61
C ALA A 68 -2.84 10.69 1.89
N ILE A 69 -3.94 10.54 2.61
CA ILE A 69 -5.29 10.70 2.08
C ILE A 69 -5.55 12.14 1.63
N ASP A 70 -5.11 13.12 2.42
CA ASP A 70 -5.18 14.55 2.11
C ASP A 70 -4.33 14.91 0.89
N ASP A 71 -3.15 14.30 0.77
CA ASP A 71 -2.22 14.47 -0.35
C ASP A 71 -2.65 13.72 -1.62
N GLY A 72 -3.79 13.02 -1.59
CA GLY A 72 -4.42 12.43 -2.77
C GLY A 72 -4.06 10.97 -3.04
N ALA A 73 -3.62 10.21 -2.02
CA ALA A 73 -3.51 8.75 -2.12
C ALA A 73 -4.89 8.11 -2.37
N ASP A 74 -4.96 7.14 -3.28
CA ASP A 74 -6.15 6.32 -3.53
C ASP A 74 -6.30 5.24 -2.45
N ILE A 75 -5.17 4.78 -1.92
CA ILE A 75 -5.07 3.67 -0.97
C ILE A 75 -3.99 4.01 0.07
N VAL A 76 -4.20 3.64 1.33
CA VAL A 76 -3.14 3.67 2.37
C VAL A 76 -2.69 2.26 2.72
N GLU A 77 -1.40 2.08 2.99
CA GLU A 77 -0.83 0.76 3.25
C GLU A 77 -0.41 0.59 4.73
N PRO A 78 -1.08 -0.34 5.46
CA PRO A 78 -0.60 -0.81 6.75
C PRO A 78 0.17 -2.12 6.65
N ASP A 79 1.40 -2.13 7.18
CA ASP A 79 2.14 -3.36 7.48
C ASP A 79 1.64 -3.95 8.79
N LEU A 80 1.33 -5.25 8.83
CA LEU A 80 0.66 -5.86 9.98
C LEU A 80 1.53 -6.90 10.67
N VAL A 81 1.67 -6.71 11.98
CA VAL A 81 2.26 -7.64 12.95
C VAL A 81 1.27 -7.85 14.10
N ALA A 82 1.43 -8.94 14.86
CA ALA A 82 0.56 -9.24 16.00
C ALA A 82 1.13 -8.78 17.34
N THR A 83 0.24 -8.37 18.23
CA THR A 83 0.50 -8.22 19.67
C THR A 83 0.43 -9.57 20.40
N LYS A 84 0.87 -9.61 21.65
CA LYS A 84 0.81 -10.80 22.52
C LYS A 84 -0.61 -11.36 22.68
N ASP A 85 -1.59 -10.46 22.78
CA ASP A 85 -3.03 -10.75 22.86
C ASP A 85 -3.70 -10.89 21.48
N GLY A 86 -2.90 -10.96 20.41
CA GLY A 86 -3.35 -11.36 19.08
C GLY A 86 -4.05 -10.27 18.27
N VAL A 87 -3.88 -8.99 18.63
CA VAL A 87 -4.41 -7.86 17.87
C VAL A 87 -3.43 -7.49 16.75
N LEU A 88 -3.94 -7.18 15.56
CA LEU A 88 -3.13 -6.69 14.44
C LEU A 88 -2.86 -5.19 14.59
N VAL A 89 -1.59 -4.82 14.62
CA VAL A 89 -1.12 -3.42 14.71
C VAL A 89 -0.31 -3.05 13.48
N ALA A 90 -0.37 -1.78 13.08
CA ALA A 90 0.33 -1.29 11.91
C ALA A 90 1.79 -0.96 12.27
N ARG A 91 2.74 -1.78 11.81
CA ARG A 91 4.19 -1.64 11.98
C ARG A 91 4.93 -2.44 10.90
N HIS A 92 5.93 -1.84 10.26
CA HIS A 92 6.74 -2.52 9.24
C HIS A 92 7.53 -3.73 9.75
N GLU A 93 8.05 -3.67 10.98
CA GLU A 93 8.77 -4.77 11.62
C GLU A 93 8.11 -5.07 12.96
N ASN A 94 8.17 -6.33 13.42
CA ASN A 94 7.73 -6.67 14.77
C ASN A 94 8.73 -6.18 15.83
N GLU A 95 10.02 -6.03 15.47
CA GLU A 95 11.02 -5.31 16.27
C GLU A 95 10.76 -3.79 16.19
N ILE A 96 10.58 -3.13 17.35
CA ILE A 96 10.11 -1.74 17.43
C ILE A 96 11.12 -0.74 18.05
N SER A 97 12.37 -1.14 18.29
CA SER A 97 13.42 -0.24 18.83
C SER A 97 13.70 0.95 17.91
N GLY A 98 13.77 0.68 16.61
CA GLY A 98 14.17 1.66 15.60
C GLY A 98 13.10 2.72 15.32
N THR A 99 11.87 2.48 15.73
CA THR A 99 10.70 3.22 15.23
C THR A 99 9.70 3.59 16.33
N THR A 100 10.07 3.35 17.59
CA THR A 100 9.36 3.83 18.76
C THR A 100 10.31 4.34 19.85
N ASN A 101 9.75 4.87 20.93
CA ASN A 101 10.46 5.24 22.16
C ASN A 101 10.61 4.08 23.18
N VAL A 102 10.28 2.83 22.82
CA VAL A 102 10.26 1.70 23.79
C VAL A 102 11.56 1.53 24.58
N SER A 103 12.71 1.80 23.96
CA SER A 103 14.02 1.67 24.58
C SER A 103 14.30 2.69 25.70
N THR A 104 13.52 3.79 25.76
CA THR A 104 13.66 4.81 26.80
C THR A 104 12.65 4.64 27.94
N LEU A 105 11.81 3.61 27.90
CA LEU A 105 10.77 3.35 28.90
C LEU A 105 11.27 2.33 29.95
N PRO A 106 11.57 2.76 31.19
CA PRO A 106 12.19 1.88 32.20
C PRO A 106 11.34 0.65 32.53
N GLN A 107 10.02 0.78 32.52
CA GLN A 107 9.08 -0.32 32.78
C GLN A 107 9.18 -1.46 31.75
N PHE A 108 9.73 -1.19 30.56
CA PHE A 108 9.91 -2.18 29.52
C PHE A 108 11.37 -2.59 29.32
N ALA A 109 12.32 -2.08 30.10
CA ALA A 109 13.75 -2.39 29.93
C ALA A 109 14.04 -3.91 29.94
N ALA A 110 13.37 -4.65 30.82
CA ALA A 110 13.51 -6.11 30.94
C ALA A 110 12.86 -6.93 29.81
N ARG A 111 12.13 -6.28 28.88
CA ARG A 111 11.54 -6.94 27.70
C ARG A 111 12.49 -7.02 26.51
N LYS A 112 13.66 -6.37 26.59
CA LYS A 112 14.66 -6.49 25.53
C LYS A 112 15.15 -7.93 25.43
N THR A 113 15.07 -8.51 24.24
CA THR A 113 15.47 -9.91 24.01
C THR A 113 16.06 -10.09 22.60
N THR A 114 16.54 -11.29 22.30
CA THR A 114 16.99 -11.68 20.96
C THR A 114 16.07 -12.75 20.41
N LYS A 115 15.57 -12.55 19.18
CA LYS A 115 14.74 -13.50 18.44
C LYS A 115 15.29 -13.72 17.05
N THR A 116 14.96 -14.85 16.44
CA THR A 116 15.32 -15.12 15.04
C THR A 116 14.12 -14.82 14.17
N ILE A 117 14.19 -13.74 13.38
CA ILE A 117 13.15 -13.32 12.44
C ILE A 117 13.69 -13.60 11.05
N ASP A 118 12.98 -14.41 10.28
CA ASP A 118 13.36 -14.82 8.93
C ASP A 118 14.80 -15.35 8.83
N GLY A 119 15.20 -16.16 9.82
CA GLY A 119 16.55 -16.73 9.92
C GLY A 119 17.63 -15.78 10.47
N ILE A 120 17.30 -14.50 10.66
CA ILE A 120 18.24 -13.48 11.12
C ILE A 120 18.05 -13.23 12.63
N PRO A 121 19.11 -13.30 13.45
CA PRO A 121 19.02 -12.90 14.85
C PRO A 121 18.85 -11.38 14.96
N VAL A 122 17.80 -10.95 15.63
CA VAL A 122 17.43 -9.56 15.89
C VAL A 122 17.33 -9.36 17.39
N THR A 123 17.91 -8.28 17.91
CA THR A 123 17.90 -7.94 19.35
C THR A 123 17.17 -6.62 19.56
N GLY A 124 16.13 -6.63 20.38
CA GLY A 124 15.27 -5.47 20.57
C GLY A 124 14.03 -5.76 21.39
N TRP A 125 12.95 -5.05 21.10
CA TRP A 125 11.64 -5.21 21.71
C TRP A 125 10.65 -5.57 20.63
N PHE A 126 9.80 -6.57 20.86
CA PHE A 126 8.97 -7.12 19.80
C PHE A 126 7.49 -7.00 20.12
N THR A 127 6.65 -6.67 19.14
CA THR A 127 5.21 -6.43 19.33
C THR A 127 4.50 -7.59 20.02
N GLU A 128 4.90 -8.83 19.71
CA GLU A 128 4.31 -10.04 20.31
C GLU A 128 4.69 -10.28 21.78
N ASP A 129 5.58 -9.47 22.37
CA ASP A 129 5.90 -9.50 23.80
C ASP A 129 5.04 -8.53 24.62
N PHE A 130 4.22 -7.71 23.97
CA PHE A 130 3.35 -6.70 24.58
C PHE A 130 1.88 -6.98 24.29
N THR A 131 1.03 -6.77 25.28
CA THR A 131 -0.42 -6.62 25.05
C THR A 131 -0.69 -5.34 24.26
N LEU A 132 -1.86 -5.25 23.62
CA LEU A 132 -2.27 -4.01 22.97
C LEU A 132 -2.27 -2.83 23.96
N ALA A 133 -2.76 -3.05 25.19
CA ALA A 133 -2.82 -2.02 26.22
C ALA A 133 -1.43 -1.46 26.56
N GLU A 134 -0.41 -2.32 26.66
CA GLU A 134 0.98 -1.88 26.85
C GLU A 134 1.50 -1.13 25.61
N LEU A 135 1.27 -1.67 24.40
CA LEU A 135 1.71 -1.04 23.15
C LEU A 135 1.11 0.36 22.95
N LYS A 136 -0.13 0.59 23.41
CA LYS A 136 -0.77 1.90 23.37
C LYS A 136 -0.11 2.95 24.28
N THR A 137 0.79 2.55 25.18
CA THR A 137 1.63 3.49 25.96
C THR A 137 2.94 3.87 25.27
N ILE A 138 3.33 3.11 24.24
CA ILE A 138 4.53 3.35 23.43
C ILE A 138 4.21 4.38 22.35
N ARG A 139 5.19 5.21 21.98
CA ARG A 139 5.03 6.28 21.00
C ARG A 139 5.95 6.08 19.81
N ALA A 140 5.42 6.32 18.61
CA ALA A 140 6.15 6.22 17.36
C ALA A 140 7.22 7.33 17.23
N LYS A 141 8.27 7.04 16.46
CA LYS A 141 9.31 7.99 16.05
C LYS A 141 9.70 7.79 14.59
N GLU A 142 10.38 8.77 14.01
CA GLU A 142 10.96 8.70 12.68
C GLU A 142 12.00 7.57 12.57
N ARG A 143 11.93 6.76 11.50
CA ARG A 143 12.80 5.60 11.28
C ARG A 143 14.14 5.93 10.60
N ILE A 144 14.19 7.01 9.82
CA ILE A 144 15.38 7.47 9.07
C ILE A 144 15.66 8.95 9.33
N PRO A 145 15.94 9.34 10.59
CA PRO A 145 16.07 10.75 10.99
C PRO A 145 17.20 11.49 10.26
N ALA A 146 18.21 10.79 9.73
CA ALA A 146 19.26 11.38 8.91
C ALA A 146 18.74 11.89 7.55
N ASN A 147 17.76 11.20 6.96
CA ASN A 147 17.12 11.61 5.72
C ASN A 147 15.91 12.53 5.98
N ARG A 148 15.21 12.32 7.09
CA ARG A 148 13.95 13.00 7.44
C ARG A 148 14.05 13.74 8.79
N PRO A 149 15.00 14.65 8.99
CA PRO A 149 15.13 15.33 10.29
C PRO A 149 13.91 16.18 10.64
N ALA A 150 13.15 16.67 9.65
CA ALA A 150 11.89 17.37 9.92
C ALA A 150 10.82 16.48 10.56
N ASN A 151 10.85 15.16 10.31
CA ASN A 151 9.89 14.24 10.90
C ASN A 151 10.14 13.99 12.38
N THR A 152 11.36 14.22 12.90
CA THR A 152 11.66 14.02 14.33
C THR A 152 10.92 15.00 15.23
N ALA A 153 10.43 16.12 14.68
CA ALA A 153 9.52 17.02 15.37
C ALA A 153 8.23 16.31 15.85
N PHE A 154 7.87 15.18 15.23
CA PHE A 154 6.70 14.36 15.59
C PHE A 154 7.03 13.16 16.51
N ASP A 155 8.30 12.98 16.88
CA ASP A 155 8.69 11.89 17.75
C ASP A 155 7.95 11.96 19.08
N GLY A 156 7.41 10.84 19.55
CA GLY A 156 6.70 10.77 20.82
C GLY A 156 5.24 11.22 20.77
N GLN A 157 4.74 11.75 19.65
CA GLN A 157 3.39 12.31 19.58
C GLN A 157 2.29 11.29 19.30
N PHE A 158 2.59 10.23 18.54
CA PHE A 158 1.58 9.32 18.01
C PHE A 158 1.68 7.92 18.59
N GLU A 159 0.51 7.30 18.78
CA GLU A 159 0.38 5.90 19.16
C GLU A 159 0.62 4.96 17.97
N ILE A 160 0.89 3.69 18.27
CA ILE A 160 0.83 2.61 17.29
C ILE A 160 -0.65 2.29 17.02
N PRO A 161 -1.13 2.38 15.77
CA PRO A 161 -2.51 2.08 15.44
C PRO A 161 -2.74 0.58 15.27
N THR A 162 -3.93 0.13 15.60
CA THR A 162 -4.49 -1.17 15.22
C THR A 162 -4.99 -1.12 13.77
N LEU A 163 -5.16 -2.28 13.14
CA LEU A 163 -5.82 -2.35 11.83
C LEU A 163 -7.24 -1.75 11.88
N GLN A 164 -7.99 -1.96 12.97
CA GLN A 164 -9.34 -1.41 13.12
C GLN A 164 -9.32 0.12 13.08
N GLU A 165 -8.40 0.76 13.80
CA GLU A 165 -8.29 2.22 13.81
C GLU A 165 -7.89 2.79 12.43
N VAL A 166 -7.06 2.06 11.66
CA VAL A 166 -6.75 2.44 10.27
C VAL A 166 -8.00 2.34 9.39
N ILE A 167 -8.80 1.29 9.54
CA ILE A 167 -10.07 1.13 8.81
C ILE A 167 -11.05 2.25 9.18
N ASP A 168 -11.18 2.57 10.47
CA ASP A 168 -12.09 3.61 10.95
C ASP A 168 -11.71 4.98 10.38
N LEU A 169 -10.42 5.32 10.38
CA LEU A 169 -9.89 6.54 9.76
C LEU A 169 -10.23 6.59 8.26
N VAL A 170 -9.95 5.51 7.53
CA VAL A 170 -10.19 5.43 6.08
C VAL A 170 -11.67 5.60 5.75
N LYS A 171 -12.56 4.94 6.49
CA LYS A 171 -14.01 5.05 6.31
C LYS A 171 -14.52 6.46 6.63
N GLN A 172 -14.03 7.05 7.71
CA GLN A 172 -14.36 8.43 8.07
C GLN A 172 -13.93 9.38 6.95
N GLN A 173 -12.68 9.29 6.49
CA GLN A 173 -12.16 10.14 5.44
C GLN A 173 -12.85 9.93 4.09
N ALA A 174 -13.25 8.70 3.77
CA ALA A 174 -13.98 8.42 2.54
C ALA A 174 -15.33 9.11 2.51
N LYS A 175 -16.03 9.11 3.66
CA LYS A 175 -17.28 9.85 3.85
C LYS A 175 -17.06 11.36 3.76
N GLU A 176 -16.08 11.90 4.47
CA GLU A 176 -15.80 13.34 4.49
C GLU A 176 -15.39 13.89 3.12
N LYS A 177 -14.62 13.10 2.35
CA LYS A 177 -14.14 13.51 1.02
C LYS A 177 -15.03 13.05 -0.14
N ASN A 178 -16.13 12.34 0.16
CA ASN A 178 -17.03 11.75 -0.84
C ASN A 178 -16.29 10.98 -1.95
N ARG A 179 -15.31 10.15 -1.55
CA ARG A 179 -14.54 9.29 -2.47
C ARG A 179 -14.15 7.99 -1.78
N VAL A 180 -14.05 6.91 -2.55
CA VAL A 180 -13.51 5.65 -2.03
C VAL A 180 -12.02 5.82 -1.76
N ILE A 181 -11.59 5.39 -0.57
CA ILE A 181 -10.19 5.27 -0.16
C ILE A 181 -9.99 3.82 0.25
N GLY A 182 -9.02 3.13 -0.33
CA GLY A 182 -8.74 1.75 0.04
C GLY A 182 -7.75 1.58 1.18
N ILE A 183 -7.60 0.33 1.59
CA ILE A 183 -6.46 -0.14 2.39
C ILE A 183 -5.67 -1.22 1.64
N TYR A 184 -4.38 -1.28 1.90
CA TYR A 184 -3.46 -2.27 1.31
C TYR A 184 -2.68 -3.03 2.39
N PRO A 185 -3.33 -3.80 3.29
CA PRO A 185 -2.64 -4.51 4.36
C PRO A 185 -1.58 -5.50 3.86
N GLU A 186 -0.37 -5.40 4.42
CA GLU A 186 0.69 -6.40 4.27
C GLU A 186 0.75 -7.31 5.52
N THR A 187 0.85 -8.63 5.36
CA THR A 187 1.23 -9.51 6.48
C THR A 187 2.75 -9.62 6.60
N LYS A 188 3.33 -9.20 7.73
CA LYS A 188 4.78 -9.29 7.97
C LYS A 188 5.15 -10.61 8.65
N HIS A 189 6.20 -11.27 8.16
CA HIS A 189 6.77 -12.51 8.72
C HIS A 189 5.74 -13.60 9.08
N PRO A 190 4.77 -13.96 8.21
CA PRO A 190 3.73 -14.92 8.57
C PRO A 190 4.29 -16.30 8.98
N THR A 191 5.40 -16.77 8.41
CA THR A 191 6.07 -18.00 8.88
C THR A 191 6.52 -17.87 10.34
N TYR A 192 7.14 -16.75 10.71
CA TYR A 192 7.55 -16.48 12.09
C TYR A 192 6.34 -16.45 13.04
N PHE A 193 5.32 -15.64 12.72
CA PHE A 193 4.14 -15.47 13.57
C PHE A 193 3.35 -16.78 13.76
N LYS A 194 3.29 -17.64 12.73
CA LYS A 194 2.75 -18.99 12.86
C LYS A 194 3.54 -19.85 13.84
N SER A 195 4.86 -19.82 13.76
CA SER A 195 5.74 -20.64 14.62
C SER A 195 5.56 -20.37 16.12
N ILE A 196 5.10 -19.17 16.49
CA ILE A 196 4.86 -18.75 17.86
C ILE A 196 3.37 -18.76 18.26
N GLY A 197 2.49 -19.32 17.41
CA GLY A 197 1.06 -19.44 17.71
C GLY A 197 0.24 -18.17 17.52
N LEU A 198 0.74 -17.20 16.75
CA LEU A 198 0.06 -15.93 16.45
C LEU A 198 -0.20 -15.75 14.93
N PRO A 199 -0.84 -16.70 14.23
CA PRO A 199 -1.07 -16.61 12.78
C PRO A 199 -1.87 -15.36 12.41
N LEU A 200 -1.45 -14.68 11.34
CA LEU A 200 -2.00 -13.38 10.92
C LEU A 200 -3.20 -13.52 9.98
N GLU A 201 -3.24 -14.58 9.17
CA GLU A 201 -4.12 -14.74 8.02
C GLU A 201 -5.60 -14.65 8.38
N LYS A 202 -6.06 -15.56 9.25
CA LYS A 202 -7.46 -15.58 9.67
C LYS A 202 -7.85 -14.29 10.40
N ARG A 203 -6.95 -13.73 11.22
CA ARG A 203 -7.20 -12.48 11.96
C ARG A 203 -7.43 -11.31 11.00
N LEU A 204 -6.59 -11.22 9.97
CA LEU A 204 -6.73 -10.20 8.94
C LEU A 204 -8.06 -10.35 8.22
N VAL A 205 -8.38 -11.55 7.73
CA VAL A 205 -9.64 -11.81 7.01
C VAL A 205 -10.85 -11.52 7.90
N ASP A 206 -10.85 -11.96 9.16
CA ASP A 206 -11.94 -11.72 10.10
C ASP A 206 -12.18 -10.21 10.33
N VAL A 207 -11.12 -9.43 10.55
CA VAL A 207 -11.23 -7.97 10.73
C VAL A 207 -11.75 -7.29 9.45
N LEU A 208 -11.25 -7.67 8.28
CA LEU A 208 -11.71 -7.11 7.00
C LEU A 208 -13.19 -7.44 6.73
N VAL A 209 -13.59 -8.69 6.95
CA VAL A 209 -14.98 -9.17 6.78
C VAL A 209 -15.93 -8.48 7.76
N ALA A 210 -15.54 -8.34 9.03
CA ALA A 210 -16.31 -7.61 10.03
C ALA A 210 -16.51 -6.14 9.66
N ASN A 211 -15.60 -5.59 8.85
CA ASN A 211 -15.64 -4.23 8.34
C ASN A 211 -16.28 -4.09 6.95
N GLY A 212 -16.91 -5.14 6.42
CA GLY A 212 -17.66 -5.07 5.15
C GLY A 212 -16.80 -5.18 3.88
N TYR A 213 -15.50 -5.44 4.00
CA TYR A 213 -14.70 -5.83 2.85
C TYR A 213 -15.02 -7.28 2.52
N LYS A 214 -15.55 -7.56 1.31
CA LYS A 214 -15.86 -8.92 0.83
C LYS A 214 -15.78 -9.01 -0.69
N GLY A 215 -15.19 -10.09 -1.20
CA GLY A 215 -15.13 -10.37 -2.63
C GLY A 215 -14.07 -9.54 -3.38
N LYS A 216 -13.86 -9.92 -4.64
CA LYS A 216 -12.79 -9.39 -5.52
C LYS A 216 -12.87 -7.90 -5.83
N ASN A 217 -14.04 -7.28 -5.64
CA ASN A 217 -14.24 -5.86 -5.91
C ASN A 217 -14.02 -4.98 -4.68
N ALA A 218 -13.92 -5.55 -3.48
CA ALA A 218 -13.81 -4.79 -2.25
C ALA A 218 -12.61 -3.85 -2.28
N ALA A 219 -12.74 -2.68 -1.65
CA ALA A 219 -11.75 -1.60 -1.63
C ALA A 219 -10.51 -1.93 -0.77
N VAL A 220 -9.96 -3.13 -0.95
CA VAL A 220 -8.84 -3.71 -0.23
C VAL A 220 -8.00 -4.56 -1.18
N PHE A 221 -6.68 -4.49 -0.99
CA PHE A 221 -5.72 -5.47 -1.48
C PHE A 221 -4.98 -6.05 -0.27
N ILE A 222 -4.69 -7.34 -0.27
CA ILE A 222 -3.86 -7.97 0.76
C ILE A 222 -2.54 -8.39 0.11
N GLN A 223 -1.41 -8.03 0.72
CA GLN A 223 -0.09 -8.39 0.20
C GLN A 223 0.77 -9.16 1.19
N SER A 224 1.73 -9.89 0.64
CA SER A 224 2.75 -10.61 1.38
C SER A 224 3.93 -10.96 0.48
N PHE A 225 5.12 -11.06 1.08
CA PHE A 225 6.28 -11.64 0.42
C PHE A 225 6.21 -13.17 0.38
N GLU A 226 5.58 -13.79 1.38
CA GLU A 226 5.55 -15.25 1.52
C GLU A 226 4.45 -15.88 0.66
N VAL A 227 4.82 -16.86 -0.17
CA VAL A 227 3.94 -17.46 -1.19
C VAL A 227 2.90 -18.38 -0.54
N ALA A 228 3.31 -19.19 0.44
CA ALA A 228 2.44 -20.10 1.16
C ALA A 228 1.34 -19.34 1.93
N ASN A 229 1.68 -18.17 2.49
CA ASN A 229 0.73 -17.27 3.14
C ASN A 229 -0.36 -16.78 2.17
N LEU A 230 0.01 -16.33 0.96
CA LEU A 230 -0.98 -15.91 -0.04
C LEU A 230 -1.85 -17.06 -0.55
N LYS A 231 -1.26 -18.25 -0.73
CA LYS A 231 -2.02 -19.46 -1.11
C LYS A 231 -3.03 -19.86 -0.02
N GLU A 232 -2.66 -19.73 1.25
CA GLU A 232 -3.59 -19.93 2.37
C GLU A 232 -4.70 -18.88 2.39
N LEU A 233 -4.35 -17.58 2.27
CA LEU A 233 -5.32 -16.49 2.20
C LEU A 233 -6.31 -16.67 1.05
N ARG A 234 -5.86 -17.17 -0.11
CA ARG A 234 -6.73 -17.44 -1.25
C ARG A 234 -7.79 -18.50 -0.93
N GLY A 235 -7.50 -19.44 -0.05
CA GLY A 235 -8.48 -20.40 0.46
C GLY A 235 -9.49 -19.82 1.46
N MET A 236 -9.22 -18.62 2.00
CA MET A 236 -10.05 -17.96 3.03
C MET A 236 -10.90 -16.80 2.47
N THR A 237 -10.48 -16.16 1.38
CA THR A 237 -11.12 -14.96 0.85
C THR A 237 -10.95 -14.79 -0.66
N ASP A 238 -11.95 -14.18 -1.29
CA ASP A 238 -11.92 -13.74 -2.70
C ASP A 238 -11.42 -12.30 -2.87
N MET A 239 -11.01 -11.62 -1.79
CA MET A 239 -10.37 -10.29 -1.88
C MET A 239 -9.12 -10.35 -2.74
N ARG A 240 -8.72 -9.20 -3.30
CA ARG A 240 -7.54 -9.14 -4.16
C ARG A 240 -6.27 -9.41 -3.38
N LEU A 241 -5.49 -10.38 -3.83
CA LEU A 241 -4.19 -10.74 -3.23
C LEU A 241 -3.04 -10.30 -4.12
N VAL A 242 -1.92 -9.94 -3.51
CA VAL A 242 -0.77 -9.38 -4.21
C VAL A 242 0.53 -10.00 -3.74
N GLN A 243 1.27 -10.60 -4.68
CA GLN A 243 2.59 -11.15 -4.43
C GLN A 243 3.63 -10.03 -4.40
N LEU A 244 4.26 -9.79 -3.26
CA LEU A 244 5.42 -8.91 -3.18
C LEU A 244 6.68 -9.64 -3.67
N VAL A 245 7.54 -8.94 -4.37
CA VAL A 245 8.80 -9.49 -4.87
C VAL A 245 9.93 -8.53 -4.50
N ASP A 246 10.86 -8.98 -3.65
CA ASP A 246 12.05 -8.19 -3.30
C ASP A 246 13.08 -8.26 -4.45
N ASN A 247 14.14 -7.47 -4.37
CA ASN A 247 15.20 -7.48 -5.37
C ASN A 247 15.86 -8.88 -5.44
N PRO A 248 15.79 -9.59 -6.59
CA PRO A 248 16.45 -10.88 -6.76
C PRO A 248 17.98 -10.85 -6.59
N LEU A 249 18.57 -9.65 -6.64
CA LEU A 249 20.01 -9.43 -6.48
C LEU A 249 20.41 -9.06 -5.04
N ASN A 250 19.47 -9.08 -4.08
CA ASN A 250 19.79 -8.77 -2.69
C ASN A 250 20.87 -9.72 -2.14
N PRO A 251 21.97 -9.18 -1.57
CA PRO A 251 22.99 -10.02 -0.95
C PRO A 251 22.45 -10.67 0.33
N PRO A 252 22.99 -11.83 0.74
CA PRO A 252 22.63 -12.45 2.00
C PRO A 252 23.03 -11.56 3.19
N VAL A 253 22.28 -11.64 4.28
CA VAL A 253 22.57 -10.94 5.54
C VAL A 253 22.92 -11.99 6.58
N ASN A 254 24.12 -11.92 7.16
CA ASN A 254 24.63 -12.92 8.12
C ASN A 254 24.53 -14.37 7.60
N GLY A 255 24.75 -14.57 6.29
CA GLY A 255 24.64 -15.87 5.64
C GLY A 255 23.21 -16.32 5.32
N VAL A 256 22.19 -15.57 5.73
CA VAL A 256 20.79 -15.84 5.43
C VAL A 256 20.44 -15.24 4.06
N PRO A 257 19.93 -16.05 3.10
CA PRO A 257 19.51 -15.53 1.80
C PRO A 257 18.40 -14.47 1.93
N ARG A 258 18.54 -13.38 1.17
CA ARG A 258 17.55 -12.28 1.10
C ARG A 258 16.91 -12.13 -0.28
N ASN A 259 17.25 -13.02 -1.19
CA ASN A 259 16.77 -13.06 -2.57
C ASN A 259 15.64 -14.08 -2.78
N ALA A 260 15.04 -14.61 -1.72
CA ALA A 260 13.91 -15.54 -1.78
C ALA A 260 12.85 -15.19 -0.72
N PRO A 261 11.57 -15.53 -0.96
CA PRO A 261 10.56 -15.57 0.10
C PRO A 261 11.02 -16.43 1.28
N TYR A 262 10.78 -15.98 2.52
CA TYR A 262 11.29 -16.71 3.68
C TYR A 262 10.64 -18.09 3.87
N ASP A 263 9.37 -18.24 3.49
CA ASP A 263 8.67 -19.54 3.52
C ASP A 263 9.31 -20.57 2.57
N PHE A 264 9.90 -20.13 1.45
CA PHE A 264 10.70 -21.01 0.60
C PHE A 264 11.97 -21.48 1.31
N ILE A 265 12.68 -20.57 1.98
CA ILE A 265 13.90 -20.91 2.75
C ILE A 265 13.54 -21.88 3.88
N ALA A 266 12.50 -21.58 4.66
CA ALA A 266 12.04 -22.41 5.76
C ALA A 266 11.60 -23.81 5.29
N ALA A 267 11.06 -23.93 4.07
CA ALA A 267 10.69 -25.20 3.45
C ALA A 267 11.87 -25.93 2.77
N GLY A 268 13.09 -25.38 2.78
CA GLY A 268 14.25 -25.96 2.10
C GLY A 268 14.19 -25.89 0.57
N SER A 269 13.40 -24.98 0.02
CA SER A 269 13.29 -24.73 -1.42
C SER A 269 14.49 -23.91 -1.92
N ASN A 270 15.00 -24.25 -3.10
CA ASN A 270 16.04 -23.48 -3.78
C ASN A 270 15.47 -22.37 -4.69
N ARG A 271 14.14 -22.21 -4.73
CA ARG A 271 13.50 -21.15 -5.52
C ARG A 271 13.72 -19.78 -4.88
N THR A 272 13.82 -18.78 -5.74
CA THR A 272 14.14 -17.39 -5.40
C THR A 272 13.17 -16.42 -6.03
N TYR A 273 13.28 -15.12 -5.72
CA TYR A 273 12.56 -14.08 -6.45
C TYR A 273 12.91 -14.07 -7.94
N ALA A 274 14.10 -14.51 -8.35
CA ALA A 274 14.47 -14.63 -9.76
C ALA A 274 13.56 -15.62 -10.51
N ASP A 275 13.12 -16.68 -9.86
CA ASP A 275 12.17 -17.64 -10.44
C ASP A 275 10.76 -17.05 -10.56
N LEU A 276 10.36 -16.24 -9.58
CA LEU A 276 9.03 -15.61 -9.51
C LEU A 276 8.82 -14.53 -10.59
N VAL A 277 9.89 -13.84 -11.00
CA VAL A 277 9.81 -12.76 -12.01
C VAL A 277 9.88 -13.24 -13.46
N THR A 278 10.00 -14.55 -13.70
CA THR A 278 9.93 -15.12 -15.05
C THR A 278 8.49 -15.21 -15.56
N PRO A 279 8.25 -15.30 -16.88
CA PRO A 279 6.90 -15.55 -17.41
C PRO A 279 6.22 -16.81 -16.83
N ALA A 280 6.98 -17.85 -16.50
CA ALA A 280 6.45 -19.04 -15.85
C ALA A 280 6.08 -18.79 -14.39
N GLY A 281 6.94 -18.07 -13.65
CA GLY A 281 6.68 -17.64 -12.28
C GLY A 281 5.44 -16.76 -12.17
N LEU A 282 5.26 -15.81 -13.09
CA LEU A 282 4.09 -14.93 -13.15
C LEU A 282 2.80 -15.70 -13.44
N LYS A 283 2.84 -16.73 -14.29
CA LYS A 283 1.70 -17.64 -14.49
C LYS A 283 1.36 -18.46 -13.23
N GLU A 284 2.36 -18.85 -12.43
CA GLU A 284 2.10 -19.48 -11.14
C GLU A 284 1.48 -18.48 -10.16
N ILE A 285 2.01 -17.25 -10.08
CA ILE A 285 1.47 -16.17 -9.24
C ILE A 285 -0.01 -15.92 -9.56
N ALA A 286 -0.37 -15.88 -10.85
CA ALA A 286 -1.75 -15.68 -11.30
C ALA A 286 -2.75 -16.74 -10.84
N GLN A 287 -2.29 -17.89 -10.32
CA GLN A 287 -3.18 -18.92 -9.75
C GLN A 287 -3.71 -18.54 -8.36
N TYR A 288 -3.02 -17.63 -7.65
CA TYR A 288 -3.38 -17.26 -6.28
C TYR A 288 -3.38 -15.75 -6.01
N ALA A 289 -2.85 -14.92 -6.90
CA ALA A 289 -2.81 -13.47 -6.75
C ALA A 289 -3.43 -12.77 -7.97
N ASP A 290 -3.92 -11.55 -7.74
CA ASP A 290 -4.52 -10.66 -8.75
C ASP A 290 -3.53 -9.59 -9.23
N ALA A 291 -2.48 -9.34 -8.45
CA ALA A 291 -1.41 -8.43 -8.79
C ALA A 291 -0.05 -8.98 -8.33
N VAL A 292 1.01 -8.44 -8.92
CA VAL A 292 2.39 -8.62 -8.48
C VAL A 292 2.99 -7.25 -8.17
N SER A 293 3.74 -7.17 -7.07
CA SER A 293 4.30 -5.93 -6.55
C SER A 293 5.82 -6.04 -6.38
N PRO A 294 6.60 -5.81 -7.45
CA PRO A 294 8.04 -5.98 -7.40
C PRO A 294 8.76 -4.74 -6.88
N TYR A 295 9.96 -4.96 -6.32
CA TYR A 295 10.94 -3.91 -6.15
C TYR A 295 11.22 -3.23 -7.49
N LYS A 296 11.28 -1.89 -7.50
CA LYS A 296 11.29 -1.07 -8.72
C LYS A 296 12.36 -1.46 -9.75
N GLU A 297 13.51 -1.94 -9.30
CA GLU A 297 14.60 -2.32 -10.21
C GLU A 297 14.38 -3.63 -10.98
N VAL A 298 13.38 -4.44 -10.61
CA VAL A 298 12.91 -5.56 -11.46
C VAL A 298 12.30 -5.03 -12.76
N ILE A 299 11.68 -3.84 -12.71
CA ILE A 299 11.02 -3.21 -13.86
C ILE A 299 12.03 -2.37 -14.65
N ILE A 300 12.77 -1.48 -13.98
CA ILE A 300 13.81 -0.66 -14.61
C ILE A 300 15.09 -0.79 -13.76
N PRO A 301 16.03 -1.68 -14.13
CA PRO A 301 17.27 -1.86 -13.41
C PRO A 301 18.16 -0.63 -13.46
N ARG A 302 19.11 -0.54 -12.52
CA ARG A 302 20.16 0.47 -12.53
C ARG A 302 21.30 0.09 -13.47
N ASP A 303 21.83 1.04 -14.22
CA ASP A 303 23.05 0.84 -15.00
C ASP A 303 24.32 0.96 -14.13
N THR A 304 25.50 0.82 -14.73
CA THR A 304 26.78 0.91 -14.01
C THR A 304 27.10 2.31 -13.47
N LYS A 305 26.38 3.34 -13.91
CA LYS A 305 26.43 4.70 -13.39
C LYS A 305 25.35 4.97 -12.35
N ASN A 306 24.58 3.94 -11.98
CA ASN A 306 23.41 4.01 -11.11
C ASN A 306 22.25 4.85 -11.69
N GLU A 307 22.24 5.06 -13.01
CA GLU A 307 21.11 5.68 -13.71
C GLU A 307 20.02 4.65 -14.00
N LEU A 308 18.83 5.10 -14.40
CA LEU A 308 17.80 4.19 -14.90
C LEU A 308 18.27 3.57 -16.22
N GLY A 309 18.28 2.24 -16.27
CA GLY A 309 18.53 1.46 -17.48
C GLY A 309 17.29 1.34 -18.38
N ALA A 310 17.33 0.36 -19.28
CA ALA A 310 16.17 0.01 -20.10
C ALA A 310 15.14 -0.78 -19.29
N ALA A 311 13.85 -0.53 -19.51
CA ALA A 311 12.79 -1.32 -18.92
C ALA A 311 12.88 -2.79 -19.37
N THR A 312 12.61 -3.71 -18.43
CA THR A 312 12.53 -5.15 -18.69
C THR A 312 11.17 -5.53 -19.30
N SER A 313 11.00 -6.78 -19.73
CA SER A 313 9.71 -7.32 -20.17
C SER A 313 8.73 -7.61 -19.02
N PHE A 314 9.14 -7.42 -17.76
CA PHE A 314 8.39 -7.87 -16.59
C PHE A 314 6.92 -7.39 -16.59
N VAL A 315 6.69 -6.11 -16.90
CA VAL A 315 5.34 -5.54 -16.88
C VAL A 315 4.46 -6.18 -17.96
N SER A 316 4.97 -6.32 -19.18
CA SER A 316 4.25 -7.00 -20.26
C SER A 316 4.00 -8.47 -19.96
N ASP A 317 4.97 -9.16 -19.35
CA ASP A 317 4.83 -10.58 -18.99
C ASP A 317 3.79 -10.77 -17.87
N ALA A 318 3.74 -9.86 -16.90
CA ALA A 318 2.75 -9.86 -15.83
C ALA A 318 1.34 -9.59 -16.37
N HIS A 319 1.20 -8.59 -17.24
CA HIS A 319 -0.07 -8.31 -17.93
C HIS A 319 -0.53 -9.49 -18.79
N ALA A 320 0.39 -10.17 -19.49
CA ALA A 320 0.08 -11.37 -20.27
C ALA A 320 -0.37 -12.56 -19.39
N ALA A 321 0.05 -12.60 -18.12
CA ALA A 321 -0.44 -13.55 -17.12
C ALA A 321 -1.76 -13.11 -16.45
N GLY A 322 -2.29 -11.92 -16.78
CA GLY A 322 -3.52 -11.37 -16.19
C GLY A 322 -3.32 -10.65 -14.85
N LEU A 323 -2.07 -10.38 -14.45
CA LEU A 323 -1.73 -9.72 -13.20
C LEU A 323 -1.65 -8.20 -13.38
N LYS A 324 -2.09 -7.44 -12.37
CA LYS A 324 -1.75 -6.02 -12.23
C LYS A 324 -0.34 -5.83 -11.68
N VAL A 325 0.30 -4.70 -11.99
CA VAL A 325 1.65 -4.39 -11.51
C VAL A 325 1.67 -3.12 -10.67
N HIS A 326 2.03 -3.25 -9.39
CA HIS A 326 2.21 -2.12 -8.47
C HIS A 326 3.67 -2.07 -7.96
N THR A 327 4.45 -1.04 -8.27
CA THR A 327 5.88 -1.03 -7.90
C THR A 327 6.18 -0.33 -6.58
N TRP A 328 7.27 -0.70 -5.90
CA TRP A 328 7.72 -0.05 -4.66
C TRP A 328 9.26 0.09 -4.57
N THR A 329 9.83 1.01 -3.79
CA THR A 329 9.19 2.22 -3.23
C THR A 329 9.75 3.46 -3.92
N LEU A 330 8.88 4.36 -4.37
CA LEU A 330 9.27 5.63 -4.97
C LEU A 330 9.40 6.70 -3.88
N ARG A 331 10.63 7.14 -3.63
CA ARG A 331 11.01 8.03 -2.51
C ARG A 331 11.53 9.36 -3.03
N PRO A 332 11.16 10.50 -2.42
CA PRO A 332 11.51 11.81 -2.94
C PRO A 332 12.95 12.24 -2.66
N GLU A 333 13.65 11.63 -1.69
CA GLU A 333 14.98 12.08 -1.26
C GLU A 333 16.09 11.66 -2.24
N ASN A 334 17.06 12.55 -2.47
CA ASN A 334 18.19 12.36 -3.39
C ASN A 334 18.90 10.99 -3.27
N PRO A 335 19.19 10.46 -2.07
CA PRO A 335 19.88 9.17 -1.95
C PRO A 335 19.15 7.98 -2.58
N PHE A 336 17.83 8.07 -2.75
CA PHE A 336 17.00 6.99 -3.33
C PHE A 336 16.78 7.13 -4.84
N LEU A 337 17.27 8.22 -5.43
CA LEU A 337 17.06 8.59 -6.82
C LEU A 337 18.29 8.31 -7.69
N PRO A 338 18.08 8.10 -9.02
CA PRO A 338 19.16 8.11 -10.00
C PRO A 338 19.99 9.38 -9.88
N PRO A 339 21.33 9.36 -10.08
CA PRO A 339 22.15 10.56 -10.01
C PRO A 339 21.62 11.71 -10.88
N SER A 340 21.16 11.44 -12.11
CA SER A 340 20.59 12.44 -13.02
C SER A 340 19.30 13.11 -12.52
N MET A 341 18.59 12.49 -11.57
CA MET A 341 17.35 13.02 -11.00
C MET A 341 17.58 13.65 -9.61
N ARG A 342 18.83 13.73 -9.13
CA ARG A 342 19.14 14.44 -7.89
C ARG A 342 19.16 15.94 -8.15
N LEU A 343 18.52 16.70 -7.28
CA LEU A 343 18.45 18.16 -7.37
C LEU A 343 19.20 18.81 -6.22
N GLY A 344 19.65 20.05 -6.41
CA GLY A 344 20.43 20.78 -5.40
C GLY A 344 21.80 20.12 -5.18
N ASP A 345 22.13 19.83 -3.92
CA ASP A 345 23.31 19.06 -3.53
C ASP A 345 23.02 17.55 -3.64
N PRO A 346 23.61 16.84 -4.61
CA PRO A 346 23.37 15.42 -4.83
C PRO A 346 23.87 14.51 -3.70
N ALA A 347 24.74 15.03 -2.82
CA ALA A 347 25.24 14.30 -1.64
C ALA A 347 24.35 14.50 -0.40
N SER A 348 23.42 15.46 -0.44
CA SER A 348 22.52 15.73 0.67
C SER A 348 21.59 14.54 0.93
N LEU A 349 21.52 14.13 2.21
CA LEU A 349 20.61 13.07 2.64
C LEU A 349 19.14 13.51 2.72
N THR A 350 18.91 14.82 2.81
CA THR A 350 17.60 15.41 3.16
C THR A 350 16.96 16.15 1.99
N GLN A 351 17.77 16.62 1.03
CA GLN A 351 17.22 17.28 -0.15
C GLN A 351 16.48 16.28 -1.03
N ARG A 352 15.40 16.77 -1.63
CA ARG A 352 14.52 16.01 -2.51
C ARG A 352 14.93 16.25 -3.96
N GLY A 353 14.90 15.19 -4.76
CA GLY A 353 15.17 15.25 -6.19
C GLY A 353 13.90 15.19 -7.03
N ASP A 354 14.07 14.99 -8.33
CA ASP A 354 13.01 14.88 -9.32
C ASP A 354 12.38 13.47 -9.30
N SER A 355 11.69 13.17 -8.21
CA SER A 355 10.92 11.93 -8.05
C SER A 355 9.73 11.85 -8.99
N ILE A 356 9.22 12.98 -9.51
CA ILE A 356 8.18 12.99 -10.55
C ILE A 356 8.74 12.37 -11.84
N ALA A 357 9.96 12.70 -12.23
CA ALA A 357 10.62 12.08 -13.38
C ALA A 357 10.82 10.57 -13.18
N GLU A 358 11.21 10.13 -11.98
CA GLU A 358 11.34 8.70 -11.66
C GLU A 358 9.97 7.99 -11.78
N ILE A 359 8.93 8.50 -11.13
CA ILE A 359 7.56 7.95 -11.21
C ILE A 359 7.10 7.90 -12.66
N THR A 360 7.32 8.97 -13.43
CA THR A 360 6.94 9.05 -14.85
C THR A 360 7.63 7.98 -15.69
N ALA A 361 8.89 7.65 -15.41
CA ALA A 361 9.60 6.57 -16.11
C ALA A 361 8.92 5.21 -15.89
N TYR A 362 8.53 4.90 -14.65
CA TYR A 362 7.79 3.67 -14.35
C TYR A 362 6.37 3.66 -14.93
N LEU A 363 5.66 4.79 -14.91
CA LEU A 363 4.36 4.93 -15.57
C LEU A 363 4.46 4.66 -17.08
N LYS A 364 5.52 5.17 -17.74
CA LYS A 364 5.81 4.87 -19.16
C LYS A 364 6.16 3.40 -19.40
N ALA A 365 6.73 2.71 -18.40
CA ALA A 365 6.96 1.27 -18.46
C ALA A 365 5.66 0.44 -18.29
N GLY A 366 4.53 1.08 -18.02
CA GLY A 366 3.20 0.46 -18.08
C GLY A 366 2.66 -0.05 -16.75
N ILE A 367 3.24 0.32 -15.60
CA ILE A 367 2.71 -0.09 -14.29
C ILE A 367 1.26 0.40 -14.09
N ASP A 368 0.48 -0.37 -13.33
CA ASP A 368 -0.91 -0.05 -12.99
C ASP A 368 -1.01 0.87 -11.74
N GLY A 369 0.04 0.92 -10.92
CA GLY A 369 0.09 1.71 -9.71
C GLY A 369 1.45 1.65 -9.03
N PHE A 370 1.62 2.41 -7.95
CA PHE A 370 2.88 2.44 -7.21
C PHE A 370 2.69 2.84 -5.75
N PHE A 371 3.68 2.44 -4.95
CA PHE A 371 3.85 2.82 -3.56
C PHE A 371 4.85 3.96 -3.46
N THR A 372 4.44 5.06 -2.80
CA THR A 372 5.31 6.22 -2.58
C THR A 372 5.25 6.71 -1.14
N ASP A 373 6.40 7.18 -0.65
CA ASP A 373 6.50 7.80 0.67
C ASP A 373 5.94 9.25 0.68
N ASP A 374 5.73 9.86 -0.49
CA ASP A 374 5.14 11.19 -0.67
C ASP A 374 3.98 11.16 -1.68
N PRO A 375 2.74 10.94 -1.21
CA PRO A 375 1.58 10.84 -2.09
C PRO A 375 1.27 12.11 -2.89
N ALA A 376 1.65 13.30 -2.42
CA ALA A 376 1.42 14.55 -3.15
C ALA A 376 2.28 14.58 -4.43
N VAL A 377 3.55 14.17 -4.32
CA VAL A 377 4.43 13.97 -5.48
C VAL A 377 3.87 12.89 -6.40
N GLY A 378 3.41 11.77 -5.84
CA GLY A 378 2.76 10.70 -6.59
C GLY A 378 1.56 11.18 -7.41
N ARG A 379 0.65 11.92 -6.78
CA ARG A 379 -0.54 12.49 -7.44
C ARG A 379 -0.16 13.51 -8.51
N ALA A 380 0.84 14.35 -8.26
CA ALA A 380 1.35 15.29 -9.25
C ALA A 380 1.88 14.57 -10.50
N ALA A 381 2.66 13.50 -10.32
CA ALA A 381 3.16 12.69 -11.43
C ALA A 381 2.03 12.04 -12.24
N VAL A 382 1.02 11.45 -11.58
CA VAL A 382 -0.15 10.88 -12.27
C VAL A 382 -0.95 11.94 -13.02
N THR A 383 -1.10 13.14 -12.46
CA THR A 383 -1.83 14.25 -13.09
C THR A 383 -1.11 14.77 -14.33
N ALA A 384 0.23 14.84 -14.28
CA ALA A 384 1.06 15.26 -15.40
C ALA A 384 1.18 14.18 -16.49
N PHE A 385 0.99 12.90 -16.13
CA PHE A 385 1.08 11.78 -17.05
C PHE A 385 -0.14 11.72 -17.98
N LYS A 386 0.01 12.24 -19.19
CA LYS A 386 -0.94 12.03 -20.29
C LYS A 386 -0.63 10.69 -20.94
N LYS A 387 -1.60 9.76 -20.92
CA LYS A 387 -1.53 8.51 -21.68
C LYS A 387 -1.60 8.77 -23.18
#